data_AF-A0A9N8F2G5-F1
#
_entry.id   AF-A0A9N8F2G5-F1
#
_cell.length_a   1.000
_cell.length_b   1.000
_cell.length_c   1.000
_cell.angle_alpha   90.00
_cell.angle_beta   90.00
_cell.angle_gamma   90.00
#
_symmetry.space_group_name_H-M   'P 1'
#
loop_
_entity.id
_entity.type
_entity.pdbx_description
1 polymer ?
#
loop_
_entity_poly.entity_id
_entity_poly.type
_entity_poly.pdbx_seq_one_letter_code
_entity_poly.pdbx_strand_id
1 'polypeptide(L)'
;MMRNEAPSDGNTNKDTLAILTLRKHQDGIWIHRLVEALQKQQQQKKDPDGLPEILIQVVVLEDFLQGPFCVSSPPPEIIIDKDHLQVTAGTHWMGLVNRVSDAAEPWQVKACMAVMQIARLVWKIPIWNGPDAYSLCTHKWCHHVLFAQANLDSPHTVAALQTSSCANDDDGDTINEAKDDQLKAISSSRHDNPQLEVNAVNMLYQLSIEPGDQETKPATTPAMLNYLIKPNAGGFGAGIERRQVKMMDEQNHAGDPRNHTPTSSTIATVQERPIPNYSDRFVLFQNYVQPKDGKIFRVWFLMGKVQCAVERTVEIPPLLEASTTTTTTTSTEEFTSGCVGGVCQRQPKNARPMIQPWSVPEDVRREMEEQLLPVLPPDAHCGSVEFLLAEEPSKSEETTNKLVTTYKRLYFDLNLLSTLPVEEDQQTPDPWLQLASAIWTFVRQ
;
A
#
# COMPACT_ATOMS: atom_id res chain seq x y z
N MET A 1 -25.29 64.28 1.22
CA MET A 1 -25.22 62.89 1.76
C MET A 1 -23.90 62.30 1.34
N MET A 2 -22.90 62.37 2.22
CA MET A 2 -21.63 61.65 2.04
C MET A 2 -21.89 60.19 2.41
N ARG A 3 -21.67 59.26 1.47
CA ARG A 3 -21.59 57.84 1.80
C ARG A 3 -20.25 57.65 2.50
N ASN A 4 -20.29 57.34 3.80
CA ASN A 4 -19.14 56.79 4.50
C ASN A 4 -18.89 55.41 3.89
N GLU A 5 -17.89 55.30 3.02
CA GLU A 5 -17.34 54.01 2.65
C GLU A 5 -16.67 53.44 3.91
N ALA A 6 -17.20 52.32 4.39
CA ALA A 6 -16.57 51.56 5.46
C ALA A 6 -15.13 51.23 5.04
N PRO A 7 -14.14 51.26 5.96
CA PRO A 7 -12.78 50.84 5.63
C PRO A 7 -12.88 49.44 5.03
N SER A 8 -12.51 49.32 3.75
CA SER A 8 -12.31 48.02 3.13
C SER A 8 -11.13 47.42 3.86
N ASP A 9 -11.39 46.65 4.91
CA ASP A 9 -10.41 45.76 5.51
C ASP A 9 -9.88 44.94 4.34
N GLY A 10 -8.65 45.26 3.93
CA GLY A 10 -8.01 44.73 2.75
C GLY A 10 -7.73 43.26 2.98
N ASN A 11 -8.78 42.45 2.84
CA ASN A 11 -8.71 41.01 2.92
C ASN A 11 -8.01 40.56 1.64
N THR A 12 -6.69 40.66 1.64
CA THR A 12 -5.85 40.14 0.59
C THR A 12 -6.10 38.64 0.58
N ASN A 13 -6.86 38.17 -0.42
CA ASN A 13 -7.04 36.76 -0.67
C ASN A 13 -5.67 36.09 -0.65
N LYS A 14 -5.43 35.25 0.36
CA LYS A 14 -4.23 34.45 0.44
C LYS A 14 -4.48 33.19 -0.40
N ASP A 15 -3.54 32.87 -1.28
CA ASP A 15 -3.54 31.60 -1.98
C ASP A 15 -3.28 30.48 -0.98
N THR A 16 -4.02 29.38 -1.06
CA THR A 16 -3.89 28.26 -0.12
C THR A 16 -3.38 27.01 -0.81
N LEU A 17 -2.34 26.39 -0.25
CA LEU A 17 -1.92 25.03 -0.59
C LEU A 17 -2.52 24.06 0.43
N ALA A 18 -3.49 23.25 -0.03
CA ALA A 18 -4.16 22.28 0.82
C ALA A 18 -3.38 20.95 0.86
N ILE A 19 -3.22 20.36 2.04
CA ILE A 19 -2.63 19.03 2.26
C ILE A 19 -3.73 18.12 2.79
N LEU A 20 -4.27 17.26 1.93
CA LEU A 20 -5.34 16.34 2.28
C LEU A 20 -4.78 15.12 3.01
N THR A 21 -5.32 14.80 4.18
CA THR A 21 -4.90 13.66 5.00
C THR A 21 -6.11 13.01 5.71
N LEU A 22 -5.88 11.89 6.39
CA LEU A 22 -6.86 11.30 7.31
C LEU A 22 -6.68 11.85 8.71
N ARG A 23 -7.76 11.88 9.51
CA ARG A 23 -7.70 12.33 10.91
C ARG A 23 -6.62 11.61 11.70
N LYS A 24 -6.55 10.27 11.57
CA LYS A 24 -5.54 9.44 12.24
C LYS A 24 -4.09 9.77 11.88
N HIS A 25 -3.86 10.52 10.79
CA HIS A 25 -2.53 10.88 10.27
C HIS A 25 -2.22 12.37 10.36
N GLN A 26 -3.17 13.21 10.79
CA GLN A 26 -3.01 14.67 10.79
C GLN A 26 -1.82 15.14 11.63
N ASP A 27 -1.58 14.46 12.76
CA ASP A 27 -0.50 14.73 13.71
C ASP A 27 0.73 13.82 13.45
N GLY A 28 0.74 13.11 12.32
CA GLY A 28 1.82 12.23 11.92
C GLY A 28 3.08 13.02 11.57
N ILE A 29 4.26 12.46 11.91
CA ILE A 29 5.56 13.12 11.67
C ILE A 29 5.75 13.55 10.21
N TRP A 30 5.24 12.79 9.25
CA TRP A 30 5.33 13.15 7.83
C TRP A 30 4.49 14.36 7.43
N ILE A 31 3.35 14.62 8.08
CA ILE A 31 2.55 15.82 7.83
C ILE A 31 3.29 17.02 8.42
N HIS A 32 3.72 16.92 9.69
CA HIS A 32 4.45 18.01 10.34
C HIS A 32 5.75 18.38 9.60
N ARG A 33 6.57 17.40 9.22
CA ARG A 33 7.81 17.65 8.48
C ARG A 33 7.57 18.27 7.12
N LEU A 34 6.53 17.84 6.41
CA LEU A 34 6.16 18.44 5.13
C LEU A 34 5.72 19.90 5.30
N VAL A 35 4.86 20.19 6.28
CA VAL A 35 4.41 21.56 6.58
C VAL A 35 5.59 22.45 6.96
N GLU A 36 6.48 21.99 7.86
CA GLU A 36 7.70 22.70 8.24
C GLU A 36 8.59 22.99 7.01
N ALA A 37 8.79 22.00 6.14
CA ALA A 37 9.62 22.14 4.95
C ALA A 37 9.02 23.12 3.93
N LEU A 38 7.70 23.08 3.70
CA LEU A 38 6.98 24.03 2.84
C LEU A 38 7.05 25.46 3.40
N GLN A 39 6.88 25.63 4.71
CA GLN A 39 7.02 26.94 5.37
C GLN A 39 8.46 27.47 5.27
N LYS A 40 9.47 26.62 5.45
CA LYS A 40 10.88 26.99 5.25
C LYS A 40 11.17 27.41 3.81
N GLN A 41 10.65 26.67 2.82
CA GLN A 41 10.78 27.02 1.40
C GLN A 41 10.16 28.40 1.09
N GLN A 42 8.99 28.68 1.66
CA GLN A 42 8.36 29.98 1.54
C GLN A 42 9.17 31.11 2.17
N GLN A 43 9.77 30.89 3.34
CA GLN A 43 10.64 31.87 4.01
C GLN A 43 11.92 32.14 3.22
N GLN A 44 12.54 31.10 2.65
CA GLN A 44 13.73 31.23 1.80
C GLN A 44 13.45 31.96 0.49
N LYS A 45 12.22 31.81 -0.03
CA LYS A 45 11.74 32.50 -1.24
C LYS A 45 10.99 33.80 -0.95
N LYS A 46 11.16 34.41 0.24
CA LYS A 46 10.78 35.82 0.46
C LYS A 46 11.73 36.70 -0.36
N ASP A 47 11.54 36.66 -1.66
CA ASP A 47 12.20 37.47 -2.67
C ASP A 47 11.71 38.92 -2.57
N PRO A 48 12.51 39.90 -3.03
CA PRO A 48 12.11 41.31 -3.11
C PRO A 48 10.88 41.55 -4.00
N ASP A 49 10.54 40.61 -4.88
CA ASP A 49 9.50 40.74 -5.90
C ASP A 49 8.05 40.65 -5.36
N GLY A 50 7.87 40.50 -4.05
CA GLY A 50 6.56 40.66 -3.41
C GLY A 50 5.54 39.55 -3.75
N LEU A 51 6.02 38.32 -4.01
CA LEU A 51 5.14 37.18 -4.23
C LEU A 51 4.15 37.00 -3.05
N PRO A 52 2.88 36.67 -3.34
CA PRO A 52 1.87 36.53 -2.30
C PRO A 52 2.24 35.43 -1.32
N GLU A 53 1.93 35.67 -0.05
CA GLU A 53 2.08 34.69 1.02
C GLU A 53 1.08 33.55 0.78
N ILE A 54 1.58 32.34 0.53
CA ILE A 54 0.76 31.13 0.42
C ILE A 54 0.48 30.60 1.81
N LEU A 55 -0.78 30.33 2.12
CA LEU A 55 -1.22 29.65 3.32
C LEU A 55 -1.09 28.13 3.13
N ILE A 56 -0.38 27.44 4.01
CA ILE A 56 -0.31 25.97 4.02
C ILE A 56 -1.38 25.46 4.98
N GLN A 57 -2.36 24.73 4.45
CA GLN A 57 -3.49 24.22 5.23
C GLN A 57 -3.52 22.69 5.23
N VAL A 58 -3.53 22.07 6.41
CA VAL A 58 -3.80 20.64 6.54
C VAL A 58 -5.32 20.44 6.56
N VAL A 59 -5.82 19.65 5.61
CA VAL A 59 -7.24 19.35 5.44
C VAL A 59 -7.47 17.89 5.80
N VAL A 60 -8.29 17.66 6.83
CA VAL A 60 -8.70 16.32 7.24
C VAL A 60 -9.89 15.90 6.40
N LEU A 61 -9.78 14.80 5.66
CA LEU A 61 -10.82 14.30 4.76
C LEU A 61 -12.16 14.12 5.47
N GLU A 62 -12.14 13.55 6.68
CA GLU A 62 -13.35 13.32 7.46
C GLU A 62 -14.05 14.61 7.89
N ASP A 63 -13.29 15.66 8.22
CA ASP A 63 -13.85 16.98 8.55
C ASP A 63 -14.37 17.70 7.30
N PHE A 64 -13.63 17.60 6.20
CA PHE A 64 -14.03 18.17 4.91
C PHE A 64 -15.42 17.67 4.46
N LEU A 65 -15.72 16.40 4.73
CA LEU A 65 -16.97 15.76 4.33
C LEU A 65 -18.14 15.99 5.30
N GLN A 66 -17.90 16.50 6.52
CA GLN A 66 -18.97 16.74 7.50
C GLN A 66 -19.83 17.96 7.15
N GLY A 67 -19.30 18.90 6.37
CA GLY A 67 -20.04 20.08 5.93
C GLY A 67 -20.83 19.84 4.64
N PRO A 68 -21.96 20.53 4.42
CA PRO A 68 -22.56 20.60 3.09
C PRO A 68 -21.58 21.32 2.16
N PHE A 69 -21.08 20.64 1.11
CA PHE A 69 -20.28 21.27 0.07
C PHE A 69 -20.97 21.14 -1.30
N CYS A 70 -20.95 22.23 -2.06
CA CYS A 70 -21.48 22.25 -3.41
C CYS A 70 -20.39 21.79 -4.40
N VAL A 71 -20.56 20.60 -4.96
CA VAL A 71 -19.63 20.00 -5.93
C VAL A 71 -19.44 20.87 -7.19
N SER A 72 -20.45 21.66 -7.56
CA SER A 72 -20.42 22.55 -8.73
C SER A 72 -19.90 23.96 -8.44
N SER A 73 -19.54 24.28 -7.20
CA SER A 73 -18.96 25.57 -6.83
C SER A 73 -17.44 25.46 -6.69
N PRO A 74 -16.69 26.58 -6.82
CA PRO A 74 -15.28 26.64 -6.41
C PRO A 74 -15.10 26.14 -4.97
N PRO A 75 -13.88 25.73 -4.57
CA PRO A 75 -13.66 25.04 -3.30
C PRO A 75 -14.24 25.87 -2.15
N PRO A 76 -15.04 25.27 -1.24
CA PRO A 76 -15.51 25.98 -0.06
C PRO A 76 -14.29 26.35 0.80
N GLU A 77 -14.24 27.60 1.26
CA GLU A 77 -13.20 28.03 2.21
C GLU A 77 -13.48 27.38 3.57
N ILE A 78 -12.54 26.58 4.07
CA ILE A 78 -12.64 25.98 5.39
C ILE A 78 -11.75 26.78 6.31
N ILE A 79 -12.33 27.69 7.11
CA ILE A 79 -11.62 28.25 8.26
C ILE A 79 -11.89 27.33 9.44
N ILE A 80 -10.85 26.60 9.85
CA ILE A 80 -10.87 25.85 11.11
C ILE A 80 -10.52 26.84 12.21
N ASP A 81 -11.53 27.51 12.77
CA ASP A 81 -11.35 28.13 14.09
C ASP A 81 -11.26 27.01 15.12
N LYS A 82 -10.35 27.14 16.11
CA LYS A 82 -10.11 26.09 17.11
C LYS A 82 -11.36 25.74 17.90
N ASP A 83 -12.32 26.65 17.95
CA ASP A 83 -13.56 26.50 18.71
C ASP A 83 -14.80 26.27 17.83
N HIS A 84 -14.79 26.63 16.53
CA HIS A 84 -15.93 26.45 15.62
C HIS A 84 -15.50 26.29 14.15
N LEU A 85 -15.97 25.24 13.46
CA LEU A 85 -15.91 25.17 12.00
C LEU A 85 -16.84 26.25 11.42
N GLN A 86 -16.29 27.40 11.01
CA GLN A 86 -17.02 28.39 10.23
C GLN A 86 -16.43 28.45 8.82
N VAL A 87 -17.28 28.13 7.84
CA VAL A 87 -16.98 28.28 6.41
C VAL A 87 -17.24 29.74 6.06
N THR A 88 -16.20 30.56 5.97
CA THR A 88 -16.32 31.91 5.39
C THR A 88 -16.09 31.86 3.88
N ALA A 89 -16.15 32.99 3.17
CA ALA A 89 -15.81 33.09 1.74
C ALA A 89 -14.53 33.93 1.54
N GLY A 90 -13.45 33.34 1.02
CA GLY A 90 -12.16 34.05 0.93
C GLY A 90 -10.94 33.30 0.35
N THR A 91 -10.67 32.04 0.71
CA THR A 91 -9.44 31.36 0.28
C THR A 91 -9.59 30.63 -1.05
N HIS A 92 -8.70 30.95 -2.00
CA HIS A 92 -8.56 30.22 -3.25
C HIS A 92 -7.50 29.13 -3.08
N TRP A 93 -7.90 27.85 -3.17
CA TRP A 93 -6.91 26.77 -3.23
C TRP A 93 -6.15 26.86 -4.54
N MET A 94 -4.83 27.04 -4.47
CA MET A 94 -3.97 27.05 -5.65
C MET A 94 -3.48 25.66 -6.03
N GLY A 95 -3.55 24.70 -5.10
CA GLY A 95 -3.14 23.32 -5.32
C GLY A 95 -3.51 22.39 -4.16
N LEU A 96 -3.51 21.10 -4.46
CA LEU A 96 -3.85 20.04 -3.50
C LEU A 96 -2.69 19.02 -3.42
N VAL A 97 -2.25 18.70 -2.20
CA VAL A 97 -1.28 17.63 -1.94
C VAL A 97 -2.00 16.45 -1.32
N ASN A 98 -2.11 15.33 -2.04
CA ASN A 98 -2.71 14.13 -1.50
C ASN A 98 -1.72 13.38 -0.59
N ARG A 99 -2.04 13.33 0.70
CA ARG A 99 -1.37 12.54 1.73
C ARG A 99 -2.36 11.63 2.46
N VAL A 100 -3.48 11.28 1.82
CA VAL A 100 -4.34 10.20 2.29
C VAL A 100 -3.61 8.89 2.06
N SER A 101 -3.65 8.00 3.04
CA SER A 101 -2.98 6.70 2.93
C SER A 101 -3.75 5.78 2.01
N ASP A 102 -3.03 5.01 1.22
CA ASP A 102 -3.47 3.75 0.61
C ASP A 102 -4.06 2.72 1.61
N ALA A 103 -3.77 2.88 2.91
CA ALA A 103 -4.39 2.18 4.02
C ALA A 103 -5.74 2.77 4.50
N ALA A 104 -6.34 3.66 3.73
CA ALA A 104 -7.65 4.21 4.04
C ALA A 104 -8.75 3.15 3.91
N GLU A 105 -9.82 3.28 4.69
CA GLU A 105 -10.99 2.43 4.55
C GLU A 105 -11.62 2.61 3.15
N PRO A 106 -12.34 1.60 2.61
CA PRO A 106 -12.90 1.70 1.25
C PRO A 106 -13.77 2.93 1.00
N TRP A 107 -14.51 3.40 2.01
CA TRP A 107 -15.31 4.62 1.89
C TRP A 107 -14.43 5.88 1.86
N GLN A 108 -13.33 5.90 2.62
CA GLN A 108 -12.35 7.00 2.61
C GLN A 108 -11.61 7.06 1.27
N VAL A 109 -11.24 5.91 0.69
CA VAL A 109 -10.66 5.83 -0.66
C VAL A 109 -11.61 6.45 -1.68
N LYS A 110 -12.89 6.04 -1.70
CA LYS A 110 -13.90 6.59 -2.61
C LYS A 110 -14.08 8.10 -2.43
N ALA A 111 -14.16 8.56 -1.19
CA ALA A 111 -14.33 9.98 -0.90
C ALA A 111 -13.11 10.81 -1.30
N CYS A 112 -11.90 10.34 -1.00
CA CYS A 112 -10.65 10.98 -1.42
C CYS A 112 -10.57 11.09 -2.95
N MET A 113 -10.88 10.00 -3.66
CA MET A 113 -10.97 10.00 -5.12
C MET A 113 -11.98 11.03 -5.64
N ALA A 114 -13.17 11.10 -5.04
CA ALA A 114 -14.18 12.08 -5.43
C ALA A 114 -13.67 13.53 -5.23
N VAL A 115 -13.06 13.84 -4.07
CA VAL A 115 -12.47 15.17 -3.79
C VAL A 115 -11.40 15.52 -4.82
N MET A 116 -10.49 14.60 -5.16
CA MET A 116 -9.46 14.84 -6.17
C MET A 116 -10.04 15.02 -7.57
N GLN A 117 -11.08 14.26 -7.94
CA GLN A 117 -11.75 14.44 -9.23
C GLN A 117 -12.44 15.81 -9.31
N ILE A 118 -13.06 16.29 -8.23
CA ILE A 118 -13.64 17.62 -8.16
C ILE A 118 -12.54 18.68 -8.31
N ALA A 119 -11.45 18.55 -7.56
CA ALA A 119 -10.30 19.46 -7.66
C ALA A 119 -9.74 19.53 -9.09
N ARG A 120 -9.59 18.38 -9.76
CA ARG A 120 -9.07 18.28 -11.13
C ARG A 120 -10.05 18.81 -12.18
N LEU A 121 -11.31 18.38 -12.11
CA LEU A 121 -12.28 18.58 -13.20
C LEU A 121 -13.09 19.86 -13.03
N VAL A 122 -13.42 20.25 -11.80
CA VAL A 122 -14.26 21.41 -11.50
C VAL A 122 -13.40 22.61 -11.11
N TRP A 123 -12.53 22.45 -10.11
CA TRP A 123 -11.72 23.56 -9.60
C TRP A 123 -10.51 23.88 -10.47
N LYS A 124 -10.10 22.93 -11.33
CA LYS A 124 -8.94 23.04 -12.23
C LYS A 124 -7.64 23.38 -11.50
N ILE A 125 -7.48 22.83 -10.29
CA ILE A 125 -6.26 23.02 -9.49
C ILE A 125 -5.29 21.85 -9.69
N PRO A 126 -3.97 22.09 -9.68
CA PRO A 126 -2.97 21.03 -9.71
C PRO A 126 -3.07 20.13 -8.47
N ILE A 127 -2.88 18.82 -8.67
CA ILE A 127 -2.94 17.82 -7.60
C ILE A 127 -1.64 17.03 -7.57
N TRP A 128 -0.93 17.13 -6.45
CA TRP A 128 0.24 16.32 -6.18
C TRP A 128 -0.20 14.92 -5.72
N ASN A 129 0.24 13.87 -6.42
CA ASN A 129 -0.23 12.49 -6.24
C ASN A 129 -1.73 12.38 -6.51
N GLY A 130 -2.09 12.58 -7.78
CA GLY A 130 -3.46 12.71 -8.24
C GLY A 130 -4.29 11.42 -8.18
N PRO A 131 -5.53 11.47 -8.69
CA PRO A 131 -6.48 10.36 -8.57
C PRO A 131 -6.02 9.10 -9.29
N ASP A 132 -5.29 9.19 -10.40
CA ASP A 132 -4.92 8.01 -11.18
C ASP A 132 -3.82 7.22 -10.44
N ALA A 133 -2.80 7.93 -9.94
CA ALA A 133 -1.80 7.39 -9.01
C ALA A 133 -2.41 6.81 -7.74
N TYR A 134 -3.34 7.53 -7.09
CA TYR A 134 -3.96 7.07 -5.84
C TYR A 134 -4.85 5.85 -6.03
N SER A 135 -5.58 5.78 -7.15
CA SER A 135 -6.33 4.59 -7.53
C SER A 135 -5.41 3.39 -7.72
N LEU A 136 -4.26 3.56 -8.37
CA LEU A 136 -3.28 2.49 -8.53
C LEU A 136 -2.78 1.98 -7.17
N CYS A 137 -2.36 2.88 -6.28
CA CYS A 137 -1.69 2.52 -5.02
C CYS A 137 -2.63 1.99 -3.93
N THR A 138 -3.93 2.18 -4.08
CA THR A 138 -4.95 1.62 -3.15
C THR A 138 -5.31 0.17 -3.47
N HIS A 139 -4.75 -0.42 -4.54
CA HIS A 139 -5.09 -1.75 -5.04
C HIS A 139 -3.84 -2.60 -5.26
N LYS A 140 -3.46 -3.44 -4.28
CA LYS A 140 -2.22 -4.23 -4.35
C LYS A 140 -2.13 -5.17 -5.54
N TRP A 141 -3.24 -5.75 -6.01
CA TRP A 141 -3.21 -6.57 -7.23
C TRP A 141 -2.81 -5.77 -8.48
N CYS A 142 -3.17 -4.48 -8.55
CA CYS A 142 -2.73 -3.59 -9.62
C CYS A 142 -1.22 -3.34 -9.56
N HIS A 143 -0.59 -3.43 -8.39
CA HIS A 143 0.87 -3.32 -8.28
C HIS A 143 1.55 -4.47 -9.02
N HIS A 144 1.05 -5.69 -8.89
CA HIS A 144 1.59 -6.85 -9.61
C HIS A 144 1.44 -6.72 -11.13
N VAL A 145 0.32 -6.18 -11.60
CA VAL A 145 0.12 -5.88 -13.03
C VAL A 145 1.11 -4.82 -13.49
N LEU A 146 1.29 -3.75 -12.72
CA LEU A 146 2.25 -2.69 -13.01
C LEU A 146 3.69 -3.23 -13.07
N PHE A 147 4.11 -4.04 -12.10
CA PHE A 147 5.45 -4.63 -12.10
C PHE A 147 5.67 -5.50 -13.33
N ALA A 148 4.69 -6.33 -13.71
CA ALA A 148 4.78 -7.10 -14.94
C ALA A 148 4.87 -6.21 -16.20
N GLN A 149 4.12 -5.11 -16.27
CA GLN A 149 4.20 -4.13 -17.37
C GLN A 149 5.56 -3.45 -17.44
N ALA A 150 6.18 -3.18 -16.28
CA ALA A 150 7.52 -2.64 -16.16
C ALA A 150 8.62 -3.70 -16.38
N ASN A 151 8.27 -4.93 -16.77
CA ASN A 151 9.22 -6.05 -16.89
C ASN A 151 10.01 -6.31 -15.59
N LEU A 152 9.36 -6.06 -14.44
CA LEU A 152 9.87 -6.36 -13.12
C LEU A 152 9.22 -7.61 -12.56
N ASP A 153 10.03 -8.39 -11.87
CA ASP A 153 9.54 -9.59 -11.23
C ASP A 153 8.81 -9.28 -9.92
N SER A 154 7.75 -10.04 -9.65
CA SER A 154 7.00 -9.99 -8.40
C SER A 154 6.65 -11.40 -7.94
N PRO A 155 6.41 -11.63 -6.63
CA PRO A 155 5.96 -12.93 -6.17
C PRO A 155 4.63 -13.30 -6.83
N HIS A 156 4.47 -14.55 -7.26
CA HIS A 156 3.22 -15.03 -7.83
C HIS A 156 2.06 -14.76 -6.88
N THR A 157 1.00 -14.16 -7.41
CA THR A 157 -0.13 -13.66 -6.64
C THR A 157 -1.43 -14.00 -7.37
N VAL A 158 -2.40 -14.52 -6.63
CA VAL A 158 -3.76 -14.84 -7.07
C VAL A 158 -4.72 -13.91 -6.31
N ALA A 159 -5.50 -13.14 -7.04
CA ALA A 159 -6.57 -12.32 -6.47
C ALA A 159 -7.90 -13.08 -6.50
N ALA A 160 -8.68 -13.00 -5.43
CA ALA A 160 -9.98 -13.65 -5.35
C ALA A 160 -11.02 -12.77 -4.66
N LEU A 161 -12.27 -12.84 -5.12
CA LEU A 161 -13.42 -12.16 -4.52
C LEU A 161 -14.07 -13.09 -3.49
N GLN A 162 -14.18 -12.63 -2.25
CA GLN A 162 -14.94 -13.28 -1.19
C GLN A 162 -16.44 -13.07 -1.44
N THR A 163 -17.08 -14.02 -2.11
CA THR A 163 -18.54 -14.02 -2.25
C THR A 163 -19.16 -14.43 -0.92
N SER A 164 -19.80 -13.49 -0.22
CA SER A 164 -20.73 -13.87 0.85
C SER A 164 -21.82 -14.71 0.21
N SER A 165 -22.03 -15.95 0.66
CA SER A 165 -23.22 -16.70 0.27
C SER A 165 -24.43 -15.91 0.78
N CYS A 166 -25.05 -15.10 -0.07
CA CYS A 166 -26.35 -14.48 0.18
C CYS A 166 -27.42 -15.58 0.09
N ALA A 167 -27.25 -16.64 0.87
CA ALA A 167 -28.12 -17.79 0.87
C ALA A 167 -29.34 -17.45 1.74
N ASN A 168 -30.40 -17.06 1.05
CA ASN A 168 -31.80 -17.17 1.46
C ASN A 168 -32.25 -16.22 2.58
N ASP A 169 -32.28 -14.92 2.27
CA ASP A 169 -33.43 -14.11 2.65
C ASP A 169 -34.57 -14.48 1.68
N ASP A 170 -35.09 -15.70 1.84
CA ASP A 170 -36.34 -16.11 1.21
C ASP A 170 -37.45 -15.31 1.89
N ASP A 171 -38.26 -14.63 1.09
CA ASP A 171 -39.32 -13.67 1.42
C ASP A 171 -40.48 -14.28 2.26
N GLY A 172 -40.14 -14.90 3.38
CA GLY A 172 -41.09 -15.45 4.33
C GLY A 172 -41.57 -14.37 5.28
N ASP A 173 -42.53 -13.57 4.83
CA ASP A 173 -43.46 -12.75 5.62
C ASP A 173 -43.94 -13.54 6.86
N THR A 174 -43.19 -13.46 7.97
CA THR A 174 -43.64 -13.96 9.27
C THR A 174 -43.17 -13.00 10.34
N ILE A 175 -44.01 -11.99 10.53
CA ILE A 175 -44.05 -11.08 11.66
C ILE A 175 -44.03 -11.94 12.94
N ASN A 176 -42.90 -12.00 13.63
CA ASN A 176 -42.84 -12.40 15.03
C ASN A 176 -41.80 -11.53 15.75
N GLU A 177 -42.30 -10.43 16.30
CA GLU A 177 -41.63 -9.57 17.27
C GLU A 177 -41.32 -10.36 18.54
N ALA A 178 -40.16 -11.00 18.61
CA ALA A 178 -39.41 -11.25 19.86
C ALA A 178 -38.23 -12.18 19.56
N LYS A 179 -37.01 -11.62 19.40
CA LYS A 179 -35.70 -12.20 19.80
C LYS A 179 -34.53 -11.42 19.18
N ASP A 180 -34.26 -10.22 19.70
CA ASP A 180 -33.09 -9.42 19.30
C ASP A 180 -31.75 -10.00 19.81
N ASP A 181 -31.76 -10.85 20.84
CA ASP A 181 -30.53 -11.36 21.45
C ASP A 181 -29.96 -12.63 20.79
N GLN A 182 -30.71 -13.32 19.91
CA GLN A 182 -30.22 -14.54 19.21
C GLN A 182 -29.59 -14.26 17.83
N LEU A 183 -29.89 -13.12 17.20
CA LEU A 183 -29.37 -12.77 15.86
C LEU A 183 -27.90 -12.33 15.85
N LYS A 184 -27.34 -11.89 16.99
CA LYS A 184 -25.90 -11.58 17.12
C LYS A 184 -25.00 -12.80 17.21
N ALA A 185 -25.54 -13.98 17.55
CA ALA A 185 -24.75 -15.22 17.68
C ALA A 185 -24.69 -16.06 16.39
N ILE A 186 -25.58 -15.80 15.42
CA ILE A 186 -25.67 -16.59 14.17
C ILE A 186 -24.96 -15.88 13.00
N SER A 187 -24.74 -14.57 13.09
CA SER A 187 -24.06 -13.76 12.07
C SER A 187 -22.53 -13.92 12.05
N SER A 188 -21.94 -14.70 12.96
CA SER A 188 -20.49 -14.91 13.05
C SER A 188 -19.98 -16.27 12.57
N SER A 189 -20.83 -17.21 12.10
CA SER A 189 -20.40 -18.60 11.83
C SER A 189 -20.56 -19.15 10.40
N ARG A 190 -20.82 -18.31 9.38
CA ARG A 190 -21.18 -18.80 8.01
C ARG A 190 -20.40 -18.23 6.81
N HIS A 191 -19.19 -17.70 6.99
CA HIS A 191 -18.42 -17.15 5.86
C HIS A 191 -17.22 -17.98 5.42
N ASP A 192 -17.15 -19.23 5.88
CA ASP A 192 -16.04 -20.09 5.53
C ASP A 192 -16.33 -20.73 4.19
N ASN A 193 -15.70 -20.22 3.14
CA ASN A 193 -15.57 -20.93 1.87
C ASN A 193 -14.13 -21.46 1.74
N PRO A 194 -13.77 -22.58 2.41
CA PRO A 194 -12.46 -23.22 2.26
C PRO A 194 -12.08 -23.49 0.81
N GLN A 195 -13.08 -23.71 -0.06
CA GLN A 195 -12.85 -23.97 -1.48
C GLN A 195 -12.18 -22.79 -2.19
N LEU A 196 -12.45 -21.55 -1.78
CA LEU A 196 -11.81 -20.36 -2.35
C LEU A 196 -10.29 -20.39 -2.13
N GLU A 197 -9.88 -20.67 -0.89
CA GLU A 197 -8.46 -20.77 -0.53
C GLU A 197 -7.81 -21.98 -1.21
N VAL A 198 -8.44 -23.15 -1.18
CA VAL A 198 -7.94 -24.36 -1.86
C VAL A 198 -7.70 -24.08 -3.36
N ASN A 199 -8.65 -23.45 -4.05
CA ASN A 199 -8.52 -23.13 -5.47
C ASN A 199 -7.36 -22.14 -5.71
N ALA A 200 -7.27 -21.07 -4.92
CA ALA A 200 -6.22 -20.07 -5.07
C ALA A 200 -4.83 -20.64 -4.78
N VAL A 201 -4.72 -21.47 -3.74
CA VAL A 201 -3.49 -22.16 -3.34
C VAL A 201 -3.04 -23.17 -4.41
N ASN A 202 -3.97 -23.92 -4.99
CA ASN A 202 -3.67 -24.83 -6.10
C ASN A 202 -3.14 -24.06 -7.32
N MET A 203 -3.73 -22.91 -7.66
CA MET A 203 -3.23 -22.04 -8.73
C MET A 203 -1.83 -21.49 -8.41
N LEU A 204 -1.59 -21.02 -7.18
CA LEU A 204 -0.27 -20.57 -6.76
C LEU A 204 0.78 -21.67 -6.86
N TYR A 205 0.44 -22.88 -6.42
CA TYR A 205 1.35 -24.02 -6.53
C TYR A 205 1.71 -24.32 -7.99
N GLN A 206 0.72 -24.35 -8.89
CA GLN A 206 0.97 -24.55 -10.32
C GLN A 206 1.87 -23.47 -10.92
N LEU A 207 1.69 -22.20 -10.52
CA LEU A 207 2.55 -21.09 -10.95
C LEU A 207 3.98 -21.18 -10.38
N SER A 208 4.16 -21.87 -9.26
CA SER A 208 5.47 -22.04 -8.61
C SER A 208 6.32 -23.14 -9.22
N ILE A 209 5.72 -24.02 -10.02
CA ILE A 209 6.44 -25.11 -10.68
C ILE A 209 7.05 -24.55 -11.97
N GLU A 210 8.38 -24.44 -12.01
CA GLU A 210 9.07 -24.02 -13.23
C GLU A 210 8.86 -25.05 -14.36
N PRO A 211 8.61 -24.62 -15.61
CA PRO A 211 8.33 -25.51 -16.74
C PRO A 211 9.41 -26.57 -17.03
N GLY A 212 10.61 -26.44 -16.47
CA GLY A 212 11.74 -27.36 -16.68
C GLY A 212 11.96 -28.40 -15.57
N ASP A 213 11.29 -28.28 -14.43
CA ASP A 213 11.61 -29.07 -13.23
C ASP A 213 10.87 -30.43 -13.15
N GLN A 214 10.02 -30.73 -14.14
CA GLN A 214 9.12 -31.90 -14.10
C GLN A 214 9.79 -33.24 -14.42
N GLU A 215 10.95 -33.28 -15.08
CA GLU A 215 11.48 -34.55 -15.62
C GLU A 215 12.42 -35.34 -14.69
N THR A 216 12.93 -34.76 -13.59
CA THR A 216 14.08 -35.38 -12.89
C THR A 216 13.95 -35.62 -11.38
N LYS A 217 12.93 -35.09 -10.69
CA LYS A 217 12.80 -35.29 -9.24
C LYS A 217 11.79 -36.41 -8.91
N PRO A 218 12.20 -37.51 -8.25
CA PRO A 218 11.27 -38.56 -7.83
C PRO A 218 10.24 -38.02 -6.82
N ALA A 219 8.96 -38.26 -7.12
CA ALA A 219 7.75 -37.73 -6.45
C ALA A 219 7.51 -38.18 -4.99
N THR A 220 8.57 -38.33 -4.19
CA THR A 220 8.48 -39.00 -2.87
C THR A 220 8.37 -38.05 -1.68
N THR A 221 8.66 -36.75 -1.86
CA THR A 221 8.53 -35.77 -0.77
C THR A 221 7.40 -34.80 -1.07
N PRO A 222 6.35 -34.73 -0.23
CA PRO A 222 5.26 -33.78 -0.42
C PRO A 222 5.80 -32.35 -0.36
N ALA A 223 5.48 -31.55 -1.38
CA ALA A 223 5.90 -30.17 -1.45
C ALA A 223 5.16 -29.34 -0.41
N MET A 224 5.88 -28.52 0.35
CA MET A 224 5.28 -27.55 1.27
C MET A 224 5.24 -26.19 0.58
N LEU A 225 4.05 -25.60 0.44
CA LEU A 225 3.88 -24.24 -0.08
C LEU A 225 3.68 -23.27 1.10
N ASN A 226 4.55 -22.26 1.19
CA ASN A 226 4.36 -21.12 2.08
C ASN A 226 3.71 -19.98 1.29
N TYR A 227 2.65 -19.39 1.81
CA TYR A 227 1.95 -18.28 1.16
C TYR A 227 1.48 -17.24 2.18
N LEU A 228 1.15 -16.06 1.66
CA LEU A 228 0.58 -14.93 2.37
C LEU A 228 -0.87 -14.76 1.93
N ILE A 229 -1.76 -14.51 2.89
CA ILE A 229 -3.07 -13.94 2.66
C ILE A 229 -2.98 -12.45 2.97
N LYS A 230 -3.40 -11.60 2.04
CA LYS A 230 -3.34 -10.15 2.18
C LYS A 230 -4.67 -9.50 1.81
N PRO A 231 -5.07 -8.40 2.45
CA PRO A 231 -6.14 -7.57 1.94
C PRO A 231 -5.67 -6.89 0.64
N ASN A 232 -6.60 -6.67 -0.29
CA ASN A 232 -6.29 -5.93 -1.51
C ASN A 232 -6.01 -4.44 -1.20
N ALA A 233 -6.95 -3.75 -0.56
CA ALA A 233 -6.71 -2.43 0.04
C ALA A 233 -6.08 -2.56 1.44
N GLY A 234 -5.69 -1.46 2.08
CA GLY A 234 -5.07 -1.49 3.42
C GLY A 234 -3.55 -1.48 3.36
N GLY A 235 -2.91 -0.76 4.28
CA GLY A 235 -1.46 -0.60 4.29
C GLY A 235 -0.86 -1.10 5.59
N PHE A 236 0.46 -0.93 5.69
CA PHE A 236 1.24 -1.19 6.88
C PHE A 236 1.24 -2.66 7.35
N GLY A 237 1.01 -3.61 6.46
CA GLY A 237 1.02 -5.04 6.79
C GLY A 237 -0.16 -5.52 7.64
N ALA A 238 -1.12 -4.64 7.96
CA ALA A 238 -2.29 -5.00 8.73
C ALA A 238 -3.15 -6.03 7.98
N GLY A 239 -3.55 -7.10 8.67
CA GLY A 239 -4.35 -8.18 8.09
C GLY A 239 -3.59 -9.11 7.15
N ILE A 240 -2.25 -9.04 7.08
CA ILE A 240 -1.44 -10.02 6.37
C ILE A 240 -1.20 -11.24 7.26
N GLU A 241 -1.55 -12.42 6.75
CA GLU A 241 -1.32 -13.70 7.43
C GLU A 241 -0.39 -14.58 6.61
N ARG A 242 0.64 -15.13 7.25
CA ARG A 242 1.43 -16.21 6.66
C ARG A 242 0.79 -17.55 6.97
N ARG A 243 0.64 -18.39 5.93
CA ARG A 243 0.12 -19.75 6.02
C ARG A 243 1.03 -20.72 5.30
N GLN A 244 0.87 -21.99 5.63
CA GLN A 244 1.61 -23.08 5.02
C GLN A 244 0.65 -24.21 4.73
N VAL A 245 0.79 -24.80 3.54
CA VAL A 245 0.00 -25.96 3.12
C VAL A 245 0.92 -27.08 2.65
N LYS A 246 0.51 -28.31 2.93
CA LYS A 246 1.14 -29.51 2.37
C LYS A 246 0.41 -29.86 1.07
N MET A 247 1.14 -29.85 -0.03
CA MET A 247 0.64 -30.29 -1.33
C MET A 247 0.81 -31.80 -1.43
N MET A 248 -0.28 -32.51 -1.66
CA MET A 248 -0.25 -33.95 -1.94
C MET A 248 -0.57 -34.16 -3.41
N ASP A 249 0.34 -34.84 -4.11
CA ASP A 249 0.01 -35.40 -5.41
C ASP A 249 -0.91 -36.58 -5.15
N GLU A 250 -2.15 -36.50 -5.64
CA GLU A 250 -3.01 -37.68 -5.73
C GLU A 250 -2.37 -38.63 -6.74
N GLN A 251 -1.48 -39.49 -6.28
CA GLN A 251 -1.03 -40.62 -7.07
C GLN A 251 -2.26 -41.51 -7.27
N ASN A 252 -2.84 -41.43 -8.47
CA ASN A 252 -3.92 -42.27 -8.96
C ASN A 252 -3.78 -43.69 -8.40
N HIS A 253 -4.64 -44.04 -7.46
CA HIS A 253 -4.78 -45.41 -6.98
C HIS A 253 -5.21 -46.28 -8.15
N ALA A 254 -4.25 -46.87 -8.88
CA ALA A 254 -4.34 -48.01 -9.81
C ALA A 254 -5.74 -48.31 -10.39
N GLY A 255 -6.42 -47.28 -10.92
CA GLY A 255 -7.82 -47.34 -11.33
C GLY A 255 -7.91 -47.35 -12.85
N ASP A 256 -8.26 -48.51 -13.39
CA ASP A 256 -8.65 -48.83 -14.77
C ASP A 256 -7.91 -48.10 -15.92
N PRO A 257 -7.00 -48.79 -16.66
CA PRO A 257 -6.25 -48.22 -17.78
C PRO A 257 -7.08 -47.83 -19.02
N ARG A 258 -8.43 -47.79 -18.95
CA ARG A 258 -9.29 -47.54 -20.13
C ARG A 258 -9.93 -46.16 -20.21
N ASN A 259 -9.84 -45.33 -19.17
CA ASN A 259 -10.38 -43.96 -19.21
C ASN A 259 -9.26 -42.91 -19.15
N HIS A 260 -8.63 -42.68 -20.31
CA HIS A 260 -7.54 -41.73 -20.48
C HIS A 260 -8.03 -40.28 -20.70
N THR A 261 -8.31 -39.59 -19.60
CA THR A 261 -8.05 -38.14 -19.49
C THR A 261 -7.35 -37.92 -18.15
N PRO A 262 -6.01 -37.89 -18.12
CA PRO A 262 -5.26 -37.67 -16.88
C PRO A 262 -5.39 -36.21 -16.45
N THR A 263 -6.48 -35.87 -15.77
CA THR A 263 -6.51 -34.67 -14.93
C THR A 263 -5.88 -35.03 -13.59
N SER A 264 -4.57 -34.82 -13.46
CA SER A 264 -3.89 -34.87 -12.18
C SER A 264 -4.42 -33.74 -11.30
N SER A 265 -5.30 -34.05 -10.34
CA SER A 265 -5.76 -33.09 -9.33
C SER A 265 -4.78 -33.09 -8.16
N THR A 266 -4.06 -31.99 -7.97
CA THR A 266 -3.36 -31.74 -6.71
C THR A 266 -4.38 -31.25 -5.68
N ILE A 267 -4.46 -31.88 -4.52
CA ILE A 267 -5.34 -31.45 -3.43
C ILE A 267 -4.52 -30.80 -2.32
N ALA A 268 -4.73 -29.50 -2.13
CA ALA A 268 -4.22 -28.76 -0.98
C ALA A 268 -5.05 -29.11 0.27
N THR A 269 -4.40 -29.63 1.32
CA THR A 269 -5.03 -29.79 2.64
C THR A 269 -4.84 -28.52 3.46
N VAL A 270 -5.73 -27.55 3.28
CA VAL A 270 -5.68 -26.26 3.98
C VAL A 270 -6.17 -26.44 5.42
N GLN A 271 -5.50 -25.78 6.38
CA GLN A 271 -5.95 -25.76 7.77
C GLN A 271 -7.33 -25.08 7.87
N GLU A 272 -8.24 -25.56 8.74
CA GLU A 272 -9.59 -25.02 8.93
C GLU A 272 -9.63 -23.62 9.60
N ARG A 273 -8.75 -22.70 9.18
CA ARG A 273 -8.76 -21.31 9.63
C ARG A 273 -9.50 -20.47 8.59
N PRO A 274 -10.52 -19.72 9.01
CA PRO A 274 -11.28 -18.88 8.08
C PRO A 274 -10.36 -17.86 7.41
N ILE A 275 -10.63 -17.53 6.15
CA ILE A 275 -9.97 -16.41 5.48
C ILE A 275 -10.40 -15.13 6.20
N PRO A 276 -9.47 -14.22 6.56
CA PRO A 276 -9.85 -12.95 7.16
C PRO A 276 -10.86 -12.20 6.29
N ASN A 277 -11.86 -11.60 6.93
CA ASN A 277 -12.87 -10.82 6.23
C ASN A 277 -12.36 -9.39 6.03
N TYR A 278 -12.21 -8.97 4.78
CA TYR A 278 -11.73 -7.64 4.43
C TYR A 278 -12.87 -6.75 3.96
N SER A 279 -12.75 -5.44 4.19
CA SER A 279 -13.82 -4.48 3.92
C SER A 279 -14.16 -4.31 2.43
N ASP A 280 -13.22 -4.59 1.52
CA ASP A 280 -13.43 -4.61 0.07
C ASP A 280 -13.79 -6.01 -0.48
N ARG A 281 -13.84 -7.03 0.38
CA ARG A 281 -14.07 -8.46 0.03
C ARG A 281 -13.07 -9.03 -0.97
N PHE A 282 -11.97 -8.33 -1.26
CA PHE A 282 -10.92 -8.83 -2.14
C PHE A 282 -9.74 -9.32 -1.30
N VAL A 283 -9.34 -10.56 -1.56
CA VAL A 283 -8.21 -11.20 -0.90
C VAL A 283 -7.14 -11.57 -1.93
N LEU A 284 -5.89 -11.39 -1.56
CA LEU A 284 -4.74 -11.80 -2.34
C LEU A 284 -4.06 -12.99 -1.65
N PHE A 285 -3.85 -14.05 -2.40
CA PHE A 285 -2.98 -15.16 -2.03
C PHE A 285 -1.67 -14.96 -2.76
N GLN A 286 -0.55 -14.88 -2.05
CA GLN A 286 0.75 -14.61 -2.64
C GLN A 286 1.78 -15.62 -2.15
N ASN A 287 2.64 -16.12 -3.03
CA ASN A 287 3.77 -16.94 -2.61
C ASN A 287 4.63 -16.20 -1.58
N TYR A 288 4.87 -16.84 -0.44
CA TYR A 288 5.81 -16.31 0.55
C TYR A 288 7.22 -16.62 0.09
N VAL A 289 7.96 -15.58 -0.29
CA VAL A 289 9.39 -15.67 -0.59
C VAL A 289 10.16 -15.13 0.61
N GLN A 290 10.98 -15.98 1.22
CA GLN A 290 11.80 -15.61 2.34
C GLN A 290 12.85 -14.58 1.88
N PRO A 291 12.91 -13.37 2.47
CA PRO A 291 13.90 -12.38 2.08
C PRO A 291 15.32 -12.88 2.38
N LYS A 292 16.24 -12.73 1.43
CA LYS A 292 17.67 -13.01 1.65
C LYS A 292 18.19 -12.17 2.83
N ASP A 293 18.90 -12.81 3.75
CA ASP A 293 19.45 -12.20 4.97
C ASP A 293 18.38 -11.51 5.85
N GLY A 294 17.10 -11.85 5.64
CA GLY A 294 15.98 -11.18 6.29
C GLY A 294 15.84 -9.72 5.88
N LYS A 295 16.30 -9.30 4.70
CA LYS A 295 16.30 -7.89 4.28
C LYS A 295 15.18 -7.56 3.29
N ILE A 296 14.45 -6.49 3.60
CA ILE A 296 13.52 -5.83 2.69
C ILE A 296 14.05 -4.44 2.37
N PHE A 297 13.97 -4.04 1.11
CA PHE A 297 14.44 -2.75 0.63
C PHE A 297 13.24 -1.87 0.29
N ARG A 298 13.33 -0.58 0.62
CA ARG A 298 12.37 0.43 0.20
C ARG A 298 13.12 1.57 -0.47
N VAL A 299 12.70 1.91 -1.69
CA VAL A 299 13.30 2.99 -2.48
C VAL A 299 12.27 4.07 -2.74
N TRP A 300 12.62 5.31 -2.45
CA TRP A 300 11.76 6.47 -2.68
C TRP A 300 12.10 7.14 -3.98
N PHE A 301 11.06 7.65 -4.64
CA PHE A 301 11.19 8.44 -5.85
C PHE A 301 10.47 9.78 -5.74
N LEU A 302 10.99 10.75 -6.48
CA LEU A 302 10.47 12.10 -6.61
C LEU A 302 10.61 12.54 -8.07
N MET A 303 9.51 12.93 -8.69
CA MET A 303 9.44 13.43 -10.07
C MET A 303 10.16 12.51 -11.07
N GLY A 304 9.87 11.20 -11.00
CA GLY A 304 10.46 10.20 -11.89
C GLY A 304 11.93 9.87 -11.62
N LYS A 305 12.49 10.27 -10.47
CA LYS A 305 13.88 9.97 -10.09
C LYS A 305 13.99 9.31 -8.73
N VAL A 306 14.94 8.40 -8.55
CA VAL A 306 15.22 7.79 -7.25
C VAL A 306 15.92 8.80 -6.35
N GLN A 307 15.34 9.03 -5.17
CA GLN A 307 15.81 10.01 -4.20
C GLN A 307 16.72 9.38 -3.14
N CYS A 308 16.22 8.37 -2.45
CA CYS A 308 16.90 7.70 -1.35
C CYS A 308 16.34 6.29 -1.15
N ALA A 309 16.99 5.49 -0.30
CA ALA A 309 16.49 4.17 0.07
C ALA A 309 16.93 3.76 1.48
N VAL A 310 16.26 2.73 1.97
CA VAL A 310 16.57 2.06 3.23
C VAL A 310 16.50 0.55 3.03
N GLU A 311 17.21 -0.16 3.87
CA GLU A 311 17.00 -1.57 4.12
C GLU A 311 16.41 -1.75 5.52
N ARG A 312 15.52 -2.72 5.69
CA ARG A 312 15.00 -3.15 6.98
C ARG A 312 15.24 -4.63 7.17
N THR A 313 15.61 -5.01 8.39
CA THR A 313 15.75 -6.42 8.77
C THR A 313 14.43 -6.90 9.36
N VAL A 314 13.87 -7.96 8.79
CA VAL A 314 12.76 -8.73 9.35
C VAL A 314 13.29 -9.96 10.07
N GLU A 315 12.73 -10.25 11.22
CA GLU A 315 13.05 -11.49 11.92
C GLU A 315 12.52 -12.67 11.09
N ILE A 316 13.44 -13.51 10.64
CA ILE A 316 13.10 -14.77 9.99
C ILE A 316 12.84 -15.78 11.12
N PRO A 317 11.61 -16.30 11.28
CA PRO A 317 11.38 -17.40 12.19
C PRO A 317 12.31 -18.56 11.79
N PRO A 318 13.08 -19.15 12.72
CA PRO A 318 13.90 -20.32 12.40
C PRO A 318 13.00 -21.33 11.71
N LEU A 319 13.44 -21.85 10.56
CA LEU A 319 12.72 -22.88 9.82
C LEU A 319 12.42 -23.99 10.83
N LEU A 320 11.15 -24.09 11.24
CA LEU A 320 10.70 -25.09 12.19
C LEU A 320 11.06 -26.44 11.59
N GLU A 321 12.14 -27.05 12.08
CA GLU A 321 12.59 -28.37 11.68
C GLU A 321 11.52 -29.38 12.09
N ALA A 322 10.51 -29.58 11.23
CA ALA A 322 9.47 -30.62 11.26
C ALA A 322 8.96 -31.07 12.65
N SER A 323 9.03 -30.20 13.66
CA SER A 323 8.71 -30.57 15.03
C SER A 323 7.19 -30.55 15.17
N THR A 324 6.65 -31.70 15.52
CA THR A 324 5.26 -32.15 15.42
C THR A 324 4.22 -31.38 16.26
N THR A 325 4.51 -30.17 16.71
CA THR A 325 3.61 -29.37 17.56
C THR A 325 3.14 -28.10 16.85
N THR A 326 1.89 -28.19 16.39
CA THR A 326 1.06 -27.29 15.55
C THR A 326 0.72 -25.92 16.15
N THR A 327 1.66 -25.23 16.80
CA THR A 327 1.43 -23.83 17.22
C THR A 327 1.86 -22.86 16.12
N THR A 328 0.98 -22.69 15.13
CA THR A 328 1.10 -21.68 14.07
C THR A 328 0.93 -20.29 14.68
N THR A 329 2.02 -19.67 15.10
CA THR A 329 2.07 -18.24 15.46
C THR A 329 1.90 -17.41 14.18
N THR A 330 0.73 -16.79 14.03
CA THR A 330 0.46 -15.77 13.01
C THR A 330 1.22 -14.51 13.40
N SER A 331 2.48 -14.36 13.01
CA SER A 331 3.23 -13.14 13.31
C SER A 331 2.81 -12.03 12.35
N THR A 332 1.62 -11.47 12.59
CA THR A 332 1.21 -10.15 12.06
C THR A 332 2.31 -9.10 12.32
N GLU A 333 3.10 -9.31 13.37
CA GLU A 333 4.28 -8.54 13.73
C GLU A 333 5.38 -8.51 12.65
N GLU A 334 5.60 -9.59 11.87
CA GLU A 334 6.63 -9.62 10.80
C GLU A 334 6.35 -8.51 9.75
N PHE A 335 5.08 -8.31 9.41
CA PHE A 335 4.67 -7.39 8.36
C PHE A 335 4.31 -5.99 8.89
N THR A 336 3.89 -5.89 10.14
CA THR A 336 3.47 -4.61 10.76
C THR A 336 4.59 -3.89 11.50
N SER A 337 5.61 -4.60 12.02
CA SER A 337 6.68 -3.99 12.83
C SER A 337 7.56 -2.99 12.07
N GLY A 338 7.78 -3.20 10.77
CA GLY A 338 8.58 -2.32 9.92
C GLY A 338 7.81 -1.16 9.31
N CYS A 339 6.49 -1.17 9.51
CA CYS A 339 5.63 -0.11 9.03
C CYS A 339 5.70 1.04 10.02
N VAL A 340 6.02 2.24 9.50
CA VAL A 340 6.32 3.48 10.23
C VAL A 340 5.22 3.90 11.23
N GLY A 341 4.07 3.23 11.28
CA GLY A 341 3.05 3.41 12.32
C GLY A 341 3.58 3.29 13.75
N GLY A 342 4.55 2.40 14.01
CA GLY A 342 5.26 2.35 15.31
C GLY A 342 6.32 3.45 15.46
N VAL A 343 6.87 3.96 14.36
CA VAL A 343 7.88 5.04 14.29
C VAL A 343 7.22 6.43 14.38
N CYS A 344 5.89 6.53 14.21
CA CYS A 344 5.12 7.72 14.64
C CYS A 344 5.30 8.01 16.13
N GLN A 345 5.63 6.99 16.91
CA GLN A 345 6.01 7.13 18.30
C GLN A 345 7.54 7.04 18.37
N ARG A 346 8.17 8.02 19.04
CA ARG A 346 9.62 8.01 19.25
C ARG A 346 10.03 6.67 19.87
N GLN A 347 10.77 5.84 19.14
CA GLN A 347 11.28 4.60 19.70
C GLN A 347 12.15 4.88 20.93
N PRO A 348 12.16 4.00 21.94
CA PRO A 348 13.05 4.12 23.07
C PRO A 348 14.51 4.15 22.59
N LYS A 349 15.34 5.00 23.19
CA LYS A 349 16.73 5.30 22.78
C LYS A 349 17.67 4.08 22.64
N ASN A 350 17.24 2.90 23.07
CA ASN A 350 18.06 1.68 23.10
C ASN A 350 17.61 0.60 22.09
N ALA A 351 16.55 0.82 21.32
CA ALA A 351 16.17 -0.12 20.26
C ALA A 351 17.19 -0.03 19.12
N ARG A 352 17.71 -1.17 18.65
CA ARG A 352 18.52 -1.18 17.42
C ARG A 352 17.65 -0.66 16.28
N PRO A 353 18.16 0.27 15.43
CA PRO A 353 17.38 0.78 14.32
C PRO A 353 17.09 -0.38 13.37
N MET A 354 15.80 -0.74 13.28
CA MET A 354 15.31 -1.81 12.40
C MET A 354 15.35 -1.40 10.92
N ILE A 355 15.60 -0.11 10.65
CA ILE A 355 15.66 0.51 9.34
C ILE A 355 17.00 1.23 9.24
N GLN A 356 17.77 0.97 8.18
CA GLN A 356 19.08 1.57 7.93
C GLN A 356 19.10 2.23 6.56
N PRO A 357 19.71 3.41 6.38
CA PRO A 357 19.92 3.99 5.06
C PRO A 357 20.67 3.01 4.17
N TRP A 358 20.26 2.98 2.91
CA TRP A 358 20.85 2.10 1.91
C TRP A 358 21.22 2.91 0.67
N SER A 359 22.49 2.86 0.28
CA SER A 359 22.93 3.47 -0.98
C SER A 359 22.39 2.62 -2.12
N VAL A 360 21.51 3.21 -2.94
CA VAL A 360 20.85 2.51 -4.04
C VAL A 360 21.90 2.11 -5.09
N PRO A 361 22.10 0.80 -5.34
CA PRO A 361 22.95 0.32 -6.41
C PRO A 361 22.51 0.86 -7.77
N GLU A 362 23.48 1.08 -8.67
CA GLU A 362 23.22 1.70 -9.97
C GLU A 362 22.27 0.87 -10.85
N ASP A 363 22.33 -0.46 -10.76
CA ASP A 363 21.40 -1.34 -11.46
C ASP A 363 19.97 -1.23 -10.93
N VAL A 364 19.79 -1.04 -9.61
CA VAL A 364 18.47 -0.79 -9.00
C VAL A 364 17.93 0.58 -9.39
N ARG A 365 18.78 1.61 -9.37
CA ARG A 365 18.42 2.95 -9.84
C ARG A 365 17.96 2.91 -11.29
N ARG A 366 18.77 2.32 -12.17
CA ARG A 366 18.48 2.20 -13.60
C ARG A 366 17.16 1.47 -13.83
N GLU A 367 16.96 0.33 -13.16
CA GLU A 367 15.72 -0.43 -13.27
C GLU A 367 14.48 0.38 -12.86
N MET A 368 14.57 1.14 -11.76
CA MET A 368 13.47 2.00 -11.35
C MET A 368 13.24 3.15 -12.33
N GLU A 369 14.28 3.92 -12.66
CA GLU A 369 14.16 5.13 -13.47
C GLU A 369 13.85 4.85 -14.95
N GLU A 370 14.32 3.72 -15.51
CA GLU A 370 14.12 3.37 -16.92
C GLU A 370 12.93 2.44 -17.16
N GLN A 371 12.52 1.61 -16.18
CA GLN A 371 11.47 0.62 -16.39
C GLN A 371 10.19 0.93 -15.60
N LEU A 372 10.28 1.13 -14.28
CA LEU A 372 9.10 1.30 -13.43
C LEU A 372 8.50 2.71 -13.46
N LEU A 373 9.31 3.73 -13.19
CA LEU A 373 8.81 5.10 -13.07
C LEU A 373 8.16 5.63 -14.37
N PRO A 374 8.62 5.27 -15.58
CA PRO A 374 7.97 5.68 -16.82
C PRO A 374 6.58 5.09 -17.06
N VAL A 375 6.23 3.96 -16.42
CA VAL A 375 4.91 3.32 -16.56
C VAL A 375 3.92 3.71 -15.46
N LEU A 376 4.36 4.50 -14.47
CA LEU A 376 3.46 5.05 -13.46
C LEU A 376 2.49 6.07 -14.08
N PRO A 377 1.30 6.26 -13.48
CA PRO A 377 0.42 7.36 -13.84
C PRO A 377 1.16 8.69 -13.83
N PRO A 378 0.95 9.60 -14.81
CA PRO A 378 1.67 10.87 -14.88
C PRO A 378 1.48 11.78 -13.66
N ASP A 379 0.43 11.56 -12.87
CA ASP A 379 0.14 12.28 -11.63
C ASP A 379 0.80 11.65 -10.38
N ALA A 380 1.63 10.61 -10.53
CA ALA A 380 2.42 9.98 -9.48
C ALA A 380 3.76 10.72 -9.24
N HIS A 381 3.70 11.88 -8.60
CA HIS A 381 4.87 12.75 -8.41
C HIS A 381 5.86 12.26 -7.35
N CYS A 382 5.40 11.55 -6.31
CA CYS A 382 6.30 10.91 -5.35
C CYS A 382 5.71 9.65 -4.73
N GLY A 383 6.58 8.75 -4.29
CA GLY A 383 6.17 7.53 -3.61
C GLY A 383 7.37 6.70 -3.17
N SER A 384 7.11 5.44 -2.85
CA SER A 384 8.12 4.45 -2.56
C SER A 384 7.72 3.07 -3.06
N VAL A 385 8.72 2.27 -3.40
CA VAL A 385 8.56 0.90 -3.87
C VAL A 385 9.31 -0.03 -2.92
N GLU A 386 8.71 -1.17 -2.58
CA GLU A 386 9.37 -2.23 -1.80
C GLU A 386 9.69 -3.45 -2.67
N PHE A 387 10.87 -4.02 -2.40
CA PHE A 387 11.28 -5.29 -2.94
C PHE A 387 12.13 -6.10 -1.94
N LEU A 388 12.26 -7.38 -2.21
CA LEU A 388 13.19 -8.29 -1.51
C LEU A 388 14.11 -8.96 -2.52
N LEU A 389 15.22 -9.51 -2.02
CA LEU A 389 16.10 -10.37 -2.81
C LEU A 389 15.74 -11.82 -2.55
N ALA A 390 15.50 -12.57 -3.62
CA ALA A 390 15.28 -14.01 -3.63
C ALA A 390 16.51 -14.72 -4.20
N GLU A 391 16.89 -15.85 -3.62
CA GLU A 391 17.91 -16.72 -4.20
C GLU A 391 17.38 -17.39 -5.47
N GLU A 392 18.12 -17.28 -6.57
CA GLU A 392 17.82 -18.07 -7.76
C GLU A 392 18.46 -19.46 -7.62
N PRO A 393 17.79 -20.51 -8.10
CA PRO A 393 18.40 -21.82 -8.17
C PRO A 393 19.68 -21.72 -9.00
N SER A 394 20.80 -22.15 -8.40
CA SER A 394 22.12 -22.06 -9.02
C SER A 394 22.11 -22.83 -10.33
N LYS A 395 22.20 -22.12 -11.47
CA LYS A 395 22.47 -22.76 -12.75
C LYS A 395 23.92 -23.24 -12.73
N SER A 396 24.14 -24.54 -12.84
CA SER A 396 25.50 -25.08 -12.94
C SER A 396 26.12 -24.59 -14.24
N GLU A 397 26.92 -23.53 -14.20
CA GLU A 397 27.78 -23.20 -15.32
C GLU A 397 28.87 -24.27 -15.41
N GLU A 398 28.75 -25.16 -16.40
CA GLU A 398 29.67 -26.29 -16.64
C GLU A 398 31.14 -25.87 -16.78
N THR A 399 31.41 -24.58 -17.05
CA THR A 399 32.73 -24.11 -17.48
C THR A 399 33.66 -23.59 -16.38
N THR A 400 33.19 -23.26 -15.17
CA THR A 400 34.06 -22.53 -14.20
C THR A 400 34.18 -23.08 -12.79
N ASN A 401 33.46 -24.15 -12.39
CA ASN A 401 33.45 -24.69 -11.01
C ASN A 401 33.19 -23.66 -9.90
N LYS A 402 32.86 -22.40 -10.22
CA LYS A 402 32.56 -21.34 -9.27
C LYS A 402 31.05 -21.19 -9.22
N LEU A 403 30.44 -21.62 -8.12
CA LEU A 403 29.05 -21.28 -7.83
C LEU A 403 28.94 -19.77 -7.69
N VAL A 404 28.34 -19.12 -8.68
CA VAL A 404 27.89 -17.74 -8.60
C VAL A 404 26.44 -17.79 -8.19
N THR A 405 26.15 -17.45 -6.93
CA THR A 405 24.77 -17.28 -6.48
C THR A 405 24.22 -16.00 -7.11
N THR A 406 23.22 -16.13 -7.98
CA THR A 406 22.47 -14.99 -8.51
C THR A 406 21.25 -14.73 -7.63
N TYR A 407 20.86 -13.46 -7.56
CA TYR A 407 19.71 -13.03 -6.78
C TYR A 407 18.73 -12.30 -7.68
N LYS A 408 17.45 -12.59 -7.45
CA LYS A 408 16.34 -11.98 -8.16
C LYS A 408 15.67 -10.95 -7.27
N ARG A 409 15.37 -9.76 -7.81
CA ARG A 409 14.61 -8.72 -7.11
C ARG A 409 13.12 -8.99 -7.32
N LEU A 410 12.38 -9.13 -6.23
CA LEU A 410 10.94 -9.34 -6.25
C LEU A 410 10.23 -8.13 -5.66
N TYR A 411 9.57 -7.36 -6.52
CA TYR A 411 8.79 -6.18 -6.19
C TYR A 411 7.42 -6.59 -5.69
N PHE A 412 6.94 -6.00 -4.60
CA PHE A 412 5.68 -6.45 -3.99
C PHE A 412 4.83 -5.33 -3.38
N ASP A 413 5.32 -4.09 -3.32
CA ASP A 413 4.52 -2.97 -2.81
C ASP A 413 4.89 -1.63 -3.43
N LEU A 414 3.89 -0.77 -3.60
CA LEU A 414 4.01 0.59 -4.11
C LEU A 414 3.13 1.49 -3.24
N ASN A 415 3.73 2.53 -2.65
CA ASN A 415 3.05 3.45 -1.74
C ASN A 415 3.22 4.89 -2.22
N LEU A 416 2.18 5.74 -2.12
CA LEU A 416 2.30 7.18 -2.40
C LEU A 416 2.75 7.99 -1.19
N LEU A 417 2.58 7.43 0.01
CA LEU A 417 3.04 8.05 1.24
C LEU A 417 4.55 7.85 1.40
N SER A 418 5.32 8.76 0.81
CA SER A 418 6.73 8.92 1.13
C SER A 418 6.89 9.30 2.61
N THR A 419 7.20 8.33 3.47
CA THR A 419 7.71 8.54 4.82
C THR A 419 9.23 8.54 4.73
N LEU A 420 9.80 9.70 4.40
CA LEU A 420 11.24 9.82 4.20
C LEU A 420 11.98 9.49 5.50
N PRO A 421 13.05 8.68 5.46
CA PRO A 421 13.88 8.46 6.63
C PRO A 421 14.49 9.78 7.09
N VAL A 422 14.51 10.01 8.40
CA VAL A 422 15.20 11.16 9.00
C VAL A 422 16.45 10.62 9.66
N GLU A 423 17.60 10.85 9.04
CA GLU A 423 18.85 10.87 9.79
C GLU A 423 19.27 12.33 9.95
N GLU A 424 19.44 12.77 11.20
CA GLU A 424 19.85 14.14 11.52
C GLU A 424 21.33 14.40 11.19
N ASP A 425 22.12 13.35 10.89
CA ASP A 425 23.59 13.41 10.82
C ASP A 425 24.21 13.24 9.43
N GLN A 426 23.43 13.13 8.34
CA GLN A 426 24.00 12.94 7.00
C GLN A 426 24.13 14.24 6.19
N GLN A 427 25.28 14.39 5.51
CA GLN A 427 25.62 15.46 4.55
C GLN A 427 24.71 15.50 3.30
N THR A 428 23.67 14.68 3.23
CA THR A 428 22.72 14.63 2.12
C THR A 428 21.72 15.78 2.22
N PRO A 429 21.33 16.41 1.10
CA PRO A 429 20.29 17.43 1.10
C PRO A 429 18.99 16.88 1.70
N ASP A 430 18.41 17.61 2.65
CA ASP A 430 17.20 17.21 3.39
C ASP A 430 16.10 16.78 2.40
N PRO A 431 15.68 15.51 2.44
CA PRO A 431 14.74 14.99 1.47
C PRO A 431 13.36 15.65 1.58
N TRP A 432 12.99 16.21 2.74
CA TRP A 432 11.76 16.98 2.93
C TRP A 432 11.82 18.34 2.25
N LEU A 433 12.97 19.02 2.28
CA LEU A 433 13.16 20.28 1.56
C LEU A 433 13.14 20.06 0.05
N GLN A 434 13.69 18.95 -0.45
CA GLN A 434 13.59 18.59 -1.86
C GLN A 434 12.14 18.36 -2.29
N LEU A 435 11.38 17.58 -1.50
CA LEU A 435 9.95 17.34 -1.75
C LEU A 435 9.15 18.66 -1.72
N ALA A 436 9.35 19.49 -0.70
CA ALA A 436 8.67 20.78 -0.60
C ALA A 436 8.99 21.71 -1.78
N SER A 437 10.25 21.75 -2.22
CA SER A 437 10.67 22.54 -3.39
C SER A 437 10.00 22.05 -4.68
N ALA A 438 9.89 20.72 -4.86
CA ALA A 438 9.23 20.11 -6.00
C ALA A 438 7.73 20.40 -6.02
N ILE A 439 7.03 20.24 -4.88
CA ILE A 439 5.62 20.61 -4.73
C ILE A 439 5.41 22.08 -5.06
N TRP A 440 6.26 22.96 -4.53
CA TRP A 440 6.16 24.40 -4.77
C TRP A 440 6.32 24.76 -6.25
N THR A 441 7.22 24.08 -6.93
CA THR A 441 7.45 24.26 -8.37
C THR A 441 6.24 23.78 -9.17
N PHE A 442 5.73 22.60 -8.82
CA PHE A 442 4.58 21.97 -9.48
C PHE A 442 3.31 22.82 -9.36
N VAL A 443 2.98 23.32 -8.16
CA VAL A 443 1.73 24.06 -7.92
C VAL A 443 1.74 25.47 -8.58
N ARG A 444 2.91 25.96 -9.00
CA ARG A 444 3.07 27.27 -9.65
C ARG A 444 3.18 27.23 -11.17
N GLN A 445 3.28 26.03 -11.76
CA GLN A 445 3.20 25.83 -13.21
C GLN A 445 1.73 25.81 -13.63
#